data_AF-X1GIG8-F1
#
_entry.id   AF-X1GIG8-F1
#
_cell.length_a   1.000
_cell.length_b   1.000
_cell.length_c   1.000
_cell.angle_alpha   90.00
_cell.angle_beta   90.00
_cell.angle_gamma   90.00
#
_symmetry.space_group_name_H-M   'P 1'
#
loop_
_entity.id
_entity.type
_entity.pdbx_description
1 polymer ?
#
loop_
_entity_poly.entity_id
_entity_poly.type
_entity_poly.pdbx_seq_one_letter_code
_entity_poly.pdbx_strand_id
1 'polypeptide(L)'
;MDTPGILDRSMAERNNIELQAVLALKLISDLILFVFDPTPACGYSIDSQLDLFYEIKNNFTKEGKIQIVILFNKMDLANSDEIEYLKEKLDIKTKSIF
;
A
#
# COMPACT_ATOMS: atom_id res chain seq x y z
N MET A 1 11.28 0.02 8.36
CA MET A 1 10.71 0.93 9.37
C MET A 1 9.21 0.75 9.36
N ASP A 2 8.56 0.75 10.51
CA ASP A 2 7.10 0.80 10.56
C ASP A 2 6.65 2.27 10.45
N THR A 3 5.55 2.54 9.75
CA THR A 3 5.11 3.90 9.39
C THR A 3 3.69 4.25 9.88
N PRO A 4 3.32 3.95 11.14
CA PRO A 4 1.98 4.23 11.66
C PRO A 4 1.71 5.74 11.66
N GLY A 5 0.50 6.15 11.22
CA GLY A 5 0.12 7.56 11.10
C GLY A 5 0.83 8.32 9.98
N ILE A 6 1.87 7.73 9.38
CA ILE A 6 2.54 8.30 8.24
C ILE A 6 1.88 7.72 7.00
N LEU A 7 2.07 6.48 6.58
CA LEU A 7 1.61 6.02 5.25
C LEU A 7 0.22 5.38 5.21
N ASP A 8 -0.66 5.69 6.16
CA ASP A 8 -1.96 5.04 6.35
C ASP A 8 -3.18 5.83 5.84
N ARG A 9 -3.00 7.09 5.43
CA ARG A 9 -4.04 7.95 4.86
C ARG A 9 -3.51 8.85 3.76
N SER A 10 -4.42 9.49 3.01
CA SER A 10 -4.07 10.28 1.83
C SER A 10 -3.03 11.37 2.12
N MET A 11 -2.16 11.68 1.15
CA MET A 11 -1.14 12.72 1.30
C MET A 11 -1.75 14.11 1.39
N ALA A 12 -2.93 14.33 0.80
CA ALA A 12 -3.62 15.61 0.82
C ALA A 12 -4.10 16.01 2.24
N GLU A 13 -4.28 15.05 3.12
CA GLU A 13 -4.79 15.26 4.49
C GLU A 13 -3.68 15.54 5.51
N ARG A 14 -2.42 15.59 5.06
CA ARG A 14 -1.24 15.66 5.94
C ARG A 14 -0.83 17.07 6.25
N ASN A 15 -0.35 17.26 7.48
CA ASN A 15 0.30 18.49 7.90
C ASN A 15 1.78 18.54 7.49
N ASN A 16 2.41 19.70 7.67
CA ASN A 16 3.81 19.92 7.27
C ASN A 16 4.82 18.99 7.96
N ILE A 17 4.58 18.58 9.20
CA ILE A 17 5.46 17.67 9.96
C ILE A 17 5.36 16.26 9.37
N GLU A 18 4.13 15.80 9.08
CA GLU A 18 3.89 14.50 8.44
C GLU A 18 4.47 14.45 7.03
N LEU A 19 4.37 15.55 6.26
CA LEU A 19 4.99 15.65 4.94
C LEU A 19 6.52 15.58 5.00
N GLN A 20 7.15 16.19 6.01
CA GLN A 20 8.59 16.04 6.23
C GLN A 20 8.97 14.58 6.52
N ALA A 21 8.16 13.87 7.31
CA ALA A 21 8.39 12.46 7.60
C ALA A 21 8.30 11.59 6.32
N VAL A 22 7.35 11.89 5.42
CA VAL A 22 7.27 11.23 4.10
C VAL A 22 8.53 11.49 3.26
N LEU A 23 9.00 12.73 3.21
CA LEU A 23 10.21 13.06 2.46
C LEU A 23 11.43 12.32 3.01
N ALA A 24 11.54 12.23 4.33
CA ALA A 24 12.60 11.44 4.98
C ALA A 24 12.49 9.96 4.60
N LEU A 25 11.29 9.37 4.65
CA LEU A 25 11.06 7.99 4.21
C LEU A 25 11.46 7.79 2.74
N LYS A 26 11.13 8.72 1.85
CA LYS A 26 11.48 8.64 0.43
C LYS A 26 13.00 8.66 0.21
N LEU A 27 13.76 9.38 1.04
CA LEU A 27 15.22 9.45 0.92
C LEU A 27 15.94 8.19 1.41
N ILE A 28 15.39 7.51 2.42
CA ILE A 28 16.05 6.36 3.07
C ILE A 28 15.53 5.00 2.60
N SER A 29 14.43 4.96 1.84
CA SER A 29 13.80 3.69 1.46
C SER A 29 14.32 3.20 0.11
N ASP A 30 14.84 1.98 0.10
CA ASP A 30 15.13 1.23 -1.14
C ASP A 30 13.95 0.32 -1.55
N LEU A 31 13.14 -0.10 -0.57
CA LEU A 31 12.01 -1.02 -0.73
C LEU A 31 10.85 -0.60 0.19
N ILE A 32 9.64 -0.61 -0.36
CA ILE A 32 8.39 -0.45 0.36
C ILE A 32 7.60 -1.76 0.27
N LEU A 33 7.17 -2.26 1.42
CA LEU A 33 6.20 -3.35 1.50
C LEU A 33 4.82 -2.71 1.71
N PHE A 34 3.95 -2.79 0.72
CA PHE A 34 2.58 -2.34 0.84
C PHE A 34 1.69 -3.53 1.19
N VAL A 35 1.06 -3.47 2.35
CA VAL A 35 0.24 -4.55 2.89
C VAL A 35 -1.23 -4.22 2.69
N PHE A 36 -1.91 -5.00 1.86
CA PHE A 36 -3.37 -4.96 1.75
C PHE A 36 -4.02 -5.90 2.75
N ASP A 37 -5.18 -5.50 3.26
CA ASP A 37 -6.09 -6.37 3.99
C ASP A 37 -7.34 -6.56 3.12
N PRO A 38 -7.51 -7.71 2.45
CA PRO A 38 -8.68 -7.98 1.62
C PRO A 38 -9.97 -8.10 2.45
N THR A 39 -9.87 -8.24 3.78
CA THR A 39 -11.03 -8.33 4.66
C THR A 39 -11.62 -6.94 4.97
N PRO A 40 -12.93 -6.86 5.29
CA PRO A 40 -13.54 -5.63 5.78
C PRO A 40 -13.12 -5.28 7.23
N ALA A 41 -12.31 -6.12 7.90
CA ALA A 41 -12.02 -6.00 9.32
C ALA A 41 -11.09 -4.82 9.68
N CYS A 42 -10.35 -4.27 8.71
CA CYS A 42 -9.45 -3.13 8.95
C CYS A 42 -10.17 -1.77 9.02
N GLY A 43 -11.47 -1.71 8.70
CA GLY A 43 -12.24 -0.47 8.69
C GLY A 43 -12.06 0.38 7.41
N TYR A 44 -11.33 -0.12 6.42
CA TYR A 44 -11.13 0.51 5.11
C TYR A 44 -11.67 -0.40 3.99
N SER A 45 -12.33 0.19 2.99
CA SER A 45 -12.73 -0.55 1.80
C SER A 45 -11.50 -0.92 0.95
N ILE A 46 -11.63 -1.95 0.12
CA ILE A 46 -10.58 -2.33 -0.84
C ILE A 46 -10.25 -1.15 -1.77
N ASP A 47 -11.26 -0.40 -2.22
CA ASP A 47 -11.05 0.75 -3.10
C ASP A 47 -10.24 1.85 -2.41
N SER A 48 -10.49 2.15 -1.14
CA SER A 48 -9.67 3.11 -0.39
C SER A 48 -8.22 2.65 -0.21
N GLN A 49 -7.99 1.35 -0.04
CA GLN A 49 -6.63 0.80 0.00
C GLN A 49 -5.92 0.92 -1.36
N LEU A 50 -6.66 0.70 -2.47
CA LEU A 50 -6.14 0.87 -3.83
C LEU A 50 -5.75 2.32 -4.11
N ASP A 51 -6.61 3.28 -3.74
CA ASP A 51 -6.34 4.70 -3.92
C ASP A 51 -5.05 5.12 -3.19
N LEU A 52 -4.90 4.71 -1.93
CA LEU A 52 -3.70 4.96 -1.14
C LEU A 52 -2.46 4.29 -1.76
N PHE A 53 -2.58 3.05 -2.24
CA PHE A 53 -1.50 2.36 -2.92
C PHE A 53 -1.02 3.11 -4.17
N TYR A 54 -1.94 3.54 -5.05
CA TYR A 54 -1.58 4.27 -6.25
C TYR A 54 -0.99 5.65 -5.94
N GLU A 55 -1.49 6.32 -4.91
CA GLU A 55 -0.93 7.57 -4.41
C GLU A 55 0.53 7.38 -3.94
N ILE A 56 0.79 6.38 -3.10
CA ILE A 56 2.15 6.09 -2.61
C ILE A 56 3.06 5.66 -3.76
N LYS A 57 2.59 4.75 -4.63
CA LYS A 57 3.35 4.32 -5.80
C LYS A 57 3.79 5.51 -6.66
N ASN A 58 2.88 6.40 -7.00
CA ASN A 58 3.17 7.56 -7.83
C ASN A 58 4.13 8.55 -7.15
N ASN A 59 4.06 8.73 -5.83
CA ASN A 59 4.92 9.66 -5.11
C ASN A 59 6.34 9.13 -4.88
N PHE A 60 6.47 7.83 -4.60
CA PHE A 60 7.73 7.21 -4.18
C PHE A 60 8.52 6.60 -5.34
N THR A 61 7.87 6.01 -6.34
CA THR A 61 8.59 5.30 -7.43
C THR A 61 8.87 6.17 -8.66
N LYS A 62 8.44 7.44 -8.67
CA LYS A 62 8.62 8.35 -9.83
C LYS A 62 10.07 8.50 -10.28
N GLU A 63 11.01 8.36 -9.36
CA GLU A 63 12.45 8.45 -9.63
C GLU A 63 13.10 7.07 -9.92
N GLY A 64 12.31 5.99 -9.94
CA GLY A 64 12.74 4.64 -10.27
C GLY A 64 13.64 3.94 -9.23
N LYS A 65 13.97 4.61 -8.12
CA LYS A 65 14.90 4.09 -7.10
C LYS A 65 14.25 3.14 -6.10
N ILE A 66 12.97 3.33 -5.83
CA ILE A 66 12.26 2.63 -4.76
C ILE A 66 11.37 1.55 -5.38
N GLN A 67 11.58 0.31 -4.98
CA GLN A 67 10.71 -0.79 -5.37
C GLN A 67 9.53 -0.89 -4.41
N ILE A 68 8.35 -1.28 -4.91
CA ILE A 68 7.19 -1.58 -4.08
C ILE A 68 6.81 -3.03 -4.29
N VAL A 69 6.71 -3.78 -3.18
CA VAL A 69 6.22 -5.15 -3.15
C VAL A 69 4.86 -5.15 -2.48
N ILE A 70 3.92 -5.84 -3.10
CA ILE A 70 2.54 -5.98 -2.62
C ILE A 70 2.45 -7.25 -1.79
N LEU A 71 1.86 -7.15 -0.61
CA LEU A 71 1.57 -8.27 0.29
C LEU A 71 0.09 -8.28 0.64
N PHE A 72 -0.51 -9.45 0.75
CA PHE A 72 -1.89 -9.61 1.23
C PHE A 72 -1.86 -10.23 2.63
N ASN A 73 -2.45 -9.53 3.60
CA ASN A 73 -2.54 -9.94 4.99
C ASN A 73 -3.87 -10.65 5.28
N LYS A 74 -3.97 -11.36 6.41
CA LYS A 74 -5.20 -12.02 6.90
C LYS A 74 -5.88 -12.94 5.87
N MET A 75 -5.07 -13.62 5.04
CA MET A 75 -5.56 -14.53 4.00
C MET A 75 -6.36 -15.72 4.56
N ASP A 76 -6.20 -16.03 5.85
CA ASP A 76 -6.96 -17.02 6.59
C ASP A 76 -8.40 -16.60 6.90
N LEU A 77 -8.69 -15.29 6.90
CA LEU A 77 -10.01 -14.71 7.18
C LEU A 77 -10.69 -14.15 5.94
N ALA A 78 -9.96 -14.00 4.84
CA ALA A 78 -10.44 -13.39 3.61
C ALA A 78 -11.23 -14.37 2.75
N ASN A 79 -12.30 -13.87 2.15
CA ASN A 79 -13.11 -14.64 1.20
C ASN A 79 -12.43 -14.68 -0.17
N SER A 80 -12.68 -15.75 -0.94
CA SER A 80 -12.12 -15.90 -2.29
C SER A 80 -12.44 -14.72 -3.21
N ASP A 81 -13.67 -14.21 -3.14
CA ASP A 81 -14.14 -13.10 -3.97
C ASP A 81 -13.39 -11.79 -3.66
N GLU A 82 -13.08 -11.53 -2.38
CA GLU A 82 -12.32 -10.34 -1.95
C GLU A 82 -10.88 -10.38 -2.47
N ILE A 83 -10.26 -11.55 -2.39
CA ILE A 83 -8.91 -11.80 -2.89
C ILE A 83 -8.88 -11.65 -4.42
N GLU A 84 -9.87 -12.22 -5.12
CA GLU A 84 -9.94 -12.16 -6.58
C GLU A 84 -10.18 -10.73 -7.08
N TYR A 85 -11.08 -9.99 -6.43
CA TYR A 85 -11.30 -8.58 -6.71
C TYR A 85 -10.00 -7.77 -6.57
N LEU A 86 -9.26 -7.94 -5.48
CA LEU A 86 -8.01 -7.23 -5.26
C LEU A 86 -6.94 -7.60 -6.30
N LYS A 87 -6.83 -8.89 -6.66
CA LYS A 87 -5.89 -9.36 -7.70
C LYS A 87 -6.23 -8.78 -9.07
N GLU A 88 -7.51 -8.75 -9.44
CA GLU A 88 -7.98 -8.19 -10.70
C GLU A 88 -7.61 -6.71 -10.79
N LYS A 89 -7.90 -5.93 -9.74
CA LYS A 89 -7.59 -4.49 -9.69
C LYS A 89 -6.11 -4.16 -9.73
N LEU A 90 -5.26 -5.08 -9.27
CA LEU A 90 -3.81 -4.91 -9.27
C LEU A 90 -3.13 -5.54 -10.51
N ASP A 91 -3.90 -6.14 -11.44
CA ASP A 91 -3.40 -6.92 -12.59
C ASP A 91 -2.36 -7.98 -12.18
N ILE A 92 -2.53 -8.57 -11.00
CA ILE A 92 -1.63 -9.61 -10.48
C ILE A 92 -2.07 -10.94 -11.09
N LYS A 93 -1.43 -11.32 -12.19
CA LYS A 93 -1.50 -12.70 -12.68
C LYS A 93 -0.82 -13.61 -11.65
N THR A 94 -1.42 -14.75 -11.34
CA THR A 94 -1.01 -15.75 -10.32
C THR A 94 0.34 -16.42 -10.60
N LYS A 95 1.36 -15.67 -11.02
CA LYS A 95 2.74 -16.13 -11.14
C LYS A 95 3.58 -15.38 -10.12
N SER A 96 4.06 -16.17 -9.16
CA SER A 96 5.05 -15.82 -8.15
C SER A 96 4.51 -14.98 -6.99
N ILE A 97 3.77 -15.66 -6.10
CA ILE A 97 3.86 -15.37 -4.66
C ILE A 97 4.85 -16.41 -4.15
N PHE A 98 5.96 -15.96 -3.57
CA PHE A 98 6.94 -16.84 -2.91
C PHE A 98 6.27 -17.61 -1.76
#